data_AF-A0Z6W3-F1
#
_entry.id   AF-A0Z6W3-F1
#
_cell.length_a   1.000
_cell.length_b   1.000
_cell.length_c   1.000
_cell.angle_alpha   90.00
_cell.angle_beta   90.00
_cell.angle_gamma   90.00
#
_symmetry.space_group_name_H-M   'P 1'
#
loop_
_entity.id
_entity.type
_entity.pdbx_description
1 polymer ?
#
loop_
_entity_poly.entity_id
_entity_poly.type
_entity_poly.pdbx_seq_one_letter_code
_entity_poly.pdbx_strand_id
1 'polypeptide(L)'
;MKLIIQKWKKRTFPKKLFLIFDCVAVGILSIHFSFAAYAHTFSESYTDRVFVIEHDWQFSILYPISTTQLGFTPPFLGVAYVNKSAIDEAGVTIEEVSAHEAKHIEQFWELGFSHFGVETWKLEGVAEYVRGKPTADLCQPKEDESINRLNYRDYFIVVTYLIEKQGLTEEQIYETSEYPIETAKKWVLNNRCKKI
;
A
#
# COMPACT_ATOMS: atom_id res chain seq x y z
N MET A 1 1.47 32.44 -32.47
CA MET A 1 2.08 32.60 -31.12
C MET A 1 3.12 31.49 -30.96
N LYS A 2 4.43 31.79 -31.00
CA LYS A 2 5.49 30.76 -30.82
C LYS A 2 5.78 30.63 -29.33
N LEU A 3 5.50 29.46 -28.74
CA LEU A 3 5.93 29.11 -27.39
C LEU A 3 7.47 29.11 -27.35
N ILE A 4 8.07 30.20 -26.87
CA ILE A 4 9.50 30.28 -26.63
C ILE A 4 9.79 29.48 -25.36
N ILE A 5 10.16 28.21 -25.52
CA ILE A 5 10.68 27.40 -24.42
C ILE A 5 12.03 28.01 -24.01
N GLN A 6 12.04 28.81 -22.93
CA GLN A 6 13.28 29.29 -22.34
C GLN A 6 14.15 28.10 -21.92
N LYS A 7 15.32 27.98 -22.54
CA LYS A 7 16.33 26.93 -22.28
C LYS A 7 16.51 26.73 -20.77
N TRP A 8 16.26 25.50 -20.29
CA TRP A 8 16.39 25.00 -18.90
C TRP A 8 17.56 25.62 -18.09
N LYS A 9 18.69 25.86 -18.77
CA LYS A 9 19.90 26.47 -18.19
C LYS A 9 19.70 27.89 -17.63
N LYS A 10 18.71 28.66 -18.10
CA LYS A 10 18.45 30.04 -17.66
C LYS A 10 17.50 30.17 -16.46
N ARG A 11 16.96 29.06 -15.94
CA ARG A 11 16.01 29.08 -14.82
C ARG A 11 16.75 29.00 -13.48
N THR A 12 16.33 29.82 -12.53
CA THR A 12 16.82 29.76 -11.14
C THR A 12 16.40 28.43 -10.50
N PHE A 13 17.16 27.97 -9.50
CA PHE A 13 16.90 26.69 -8.82
C PHE A 13 15.46 26.55 -8.31
N PRO A 14 14.84 27.56 -7.66
CA PRO A 14 13.44 27.45 -7.21
C PRO A 14 12.48 27.25 -8.38
N LYS A 15 12.69 27.96 -9.50
CA LYS A 15 11.86 27.83 -10.71
C LYS A 15 12.01 26.49 -11.42
N LYS A 16 13.13 25.79 -11.24
CA LYS A 16 13.30 24.41 -11.73
C LYS A 16 12.53 23.43 -10.86
N LEU A 17 12.60 23.60 -9.55
CA LEU A 17 11.86 22.81 -8.56
C LEU A 17 10.34 22.93 -8.74
N PHE A 18 9.82 24.16 -8.82
CA PHE A 18 8.40 24.38 -9.08
C PHE A 18 7.95 23.80 -10.42
N LEU A 19 8.79 23.84 -11.46
CA LEU A 19 8.41 23.28 -12.74
C LEU A 19 8.44 21.75 -12.76
N ILE A 20 9.34 21.13 -12.00
CA ILE A 20 9.31 19.68 -11.77
C ILE A 20 8.03 19.34 -10.98
N PHE A 21 7.71 20.10 -9.94
CA PHE A 21 6.50 19.92 -9.16
C PHE A 21 5.23 20.09 -10.01
N ASP A 22 5.17 21.12 -10.87
CA ASP A 22 4.07 21.35 -11.80
C ASP A 22 3.96 20.23 -12.85
N CYS A 23 5.08 19.73 -13.38
CA CYS A 23 5.06 18.58 -14.29
C CYS A 23 4.61 17.30 -13.59
N VAL A 24 5.02 17.09 -12.33
CA VAL A 24 4.58 15.95 -11.50
C VAL A 24 3.10 16.10 -11.18
N ALA A 25 2.64 17.27 -10.75
CA ALA A 25 1.25 17.56 -10.42
C ALA A 25 0.33 17.48 -11.65
N VAL A 26 0.74 18.02 -12.80
CA VAL A 26 -0.01 17.90 -14.07
C VAL A 26 0.03 16.48 -14.59
N GLY A 27 1.13 15.75 -14.44
CA GLY A 27 1.21 14.33 -14.76
C GLY A 27 0.23 13.52 -13.91
N ILE A 28 0.27 13.71 -12.59
CA ILE A 28 -0.67 13.13 -11.62
C ILE A 28 -2.10 13.50 -12.01
N LEU A 29 -2.45 14.78 -12.16
CA LEU A 29 -3.81 15.22 -12.52
C LEU A 29 -4.29 14.67 -13.87
N SER A 30 -3.44 14.66 -14.90
CA SER A 30 -3.79 14.10 -16.21
C SER A 30 -4.04 12.59 -16.11
N ILE A 31 -3.32 11.91 -15.23
CA ILE A 31 -3.51 10.50 -14.94
C ILE A 31 -4.81 10.26 -14.14
N HIS A 32 -5.09 11.09 -13.14
CA HIS A 32 -6.29 10.97 -12.30
C HIS A 32 -7.59 11.20 -13.09
N PHE A 33 -7.57 12.12 -14.06
CA PHE A 33 -8.74 12.44 -14.88
C PHE A 33 -8.88 11.58 -16.15
N SER A 34 -7.87 10.79 -16.54
CA SER A 34 -7.89 10.04 -17.82
C SER A 34 -7.69 8.53 -17.70
N PHE A 35 -7.12 8.02 -16.60
CA PHE A 35 -6.75 6.59 -16.50
C PHE A 35 -7.45 5.82 -15.36
N ALA A 36 -7.97 6.50 -14.34
CA ALA A 36 -8.73 5.83 -13.29
C ALA A 36 -10.12 5.45 -13.81
N ALA A 37 -10.52 4.19 -13.63
CA ALA A 37 -11.88 3.73 -13.90
C ALA A 37 -12.85 4.37 -12.91
N TYR A 38 -12.46 4.38 -11.63
CA TYR A 38 -13.14 5.04 -10.53
C TYR A 38 -12.20 5.16 -9.31
N ALA A 39 -12.67 5.77 -8.22
CA ALA A 39 -11.92 5.91 -6.99
C ALA A 39 -12.77 5.53 -5.77
N HIS A 40 -12.17 4.84 -4.80
CA HIS A 40 -12.76 4.58 -3.49
C HIS A 40 -12.43 5.73 -2.53
N THR A 41 -13.46 6.24 -1.84
CA THR A 41 -13.31 7.17 -0.72
C THR A 41 -13.29 6.39 0.58
N PHE A 42 -12.26 6.56 1.39
CA PHE A 42 -12.14 5.88 2.70
C PHE A 42 -12.05 6.85 3.88
N SER A 43 -11.80 8.15 3.61
CA SER A 43 -11.84 9.21 4.62
C SER A 43 -12.70 10.39 4.15
N GLU A 44 -13.07 11.25 5.10
CA GLU A 44 -13.80 12.50 4.82
C GLU A 44 -12.93 13.54 4.09
N SER A 45 -11.60 13.33 4.02
CA SER A 45 -10.71 14.18 3.25
C SER A 45 -11.07 14.12 1.76
N TYR A 46 -11.02 15.27 1.09
CA TYR A 46 -11.30 15.33 -0.35
C TYR A 46 -10.15 14.77 -1.20
N THR A 47 -8.95 14.64 -0.63
CA THR A 47 -7.75 14.15 -1.32
C THR A 47 -7.58 12.65 -1.20
N ASP A 48 -8.03 12.06 -0.10
CA ASP A 48 -7.71 10.69 0.30
C ASP A 48 -8.48 9.66 -0.53
N ARG A 49 -7.83 9.10 -1.54
CA ARG A 49 -8.49 8.27 -2.55
C ARG A 49 -7.63 7.08 -2.96
N VAL A 50 -8.27 5.95 -3.15
CA VAL A 50 -7.65 4.81 -3.84
C VAL A 50 -8.22 4.72 -5.25
N PHE A 51 -7.38 4.94 -6.25
CA PHE A 51 -7.76 4.93 -7.66
C PHE A 51 -7.63 3.53 -8.25
N VAL A 52 -8.69 3.07 -8.91
CA VAL A 52 -8.70 1.78 -9.61
C VAL A 52 -8.24 2.00 -11.04
N ILE A 53 -7.12 1.40 -11.40
CA ILE A 53 -6.52 1.47 -12.73
C ILE A 53 -6.89 0.20 -13.49
N GLU A 54 -7.54 0.37 -14.65
CA GLU A 54 -8.17 -0.73 -15.39
C GLU A 54 -7.13 -1.66 -16.04
N HIS A 55 -6.01 -1.12 -16.54
CA HIS A 55 -5.03 -1.88 -17.31
C HIS A 55 -3.60 -1.81 -16.76
N ASP A 56 -2.88 -2.94 -16.82
CA ASP A 56 -1.50 -3.07 -16.33
C ASP A 56 -0.53 -2.03 -16.90
N TRP A 57 -0.68 -1.70 -18.19
CA TRP A 57 0.20 -0.72 -18.84
C TRP A 57 -0.03 0.70 -18.30
N GLN A 58 -1.25 1.04 -17.88
CA GLN A 58 -1.56 2.33 -17.25
C GLN A 58 -0.98 2.37 -15.84
N PHE A 59 -1.15 1.27 -15.09
CA PHE A 59 -0.57 1.12 -13.76
C PHE A 59 0.96 1.21 -13.81
N SER A 60 1.59 0.65 -14.83
CA SER A 60 3.05 0.71 -15.04
C SER A 60 3.56 2.13 -15.32
N ILE A 61 2.73 3.05 -15.81
CA ILE A 61 3.09 4.47 -15.96
C ILE A 61 3.11 5.16 -14.58
N LEU A 62 2.17 4.80 -13.70
CA LEU A 62 2.05 5.31 -12.34
C LEU A 62 3.12 4.76 -11.40
N TYR A 63 3.43 3.47 -11.54
CA TYR A 63 4.42 2.77 -10.74
C TYR A 63 5.36 1.94 -11.63
N PRO A 64 6.39 2.56 -12.24
CA PRO A 64 7.26 1.91 -13.22
C PRO A 64 8.27 0.93 -12.61
N ILE A 65 8.23 0.72 -11.30
CA ILE A 65 9.22 -0.08 -10.55
C ILE A 65 8.82 -1.56 -10.51
N SER A 66 7.53 -1.87 -10.37
CA SER A 66 7.03 -3.25 -10.38
C SER A 66 5.69 -3.33 -11.09
N THR A 67 5.66 -4.09 -12.19
CA THR A 67 4.46 -4.29 -13.01
C THR A 67 3.57 -5.41 -12.48
N THR A 68 3.98 -6.13 -11.43
CA THR A 68 3.27 -7.29 -10.88
C THR A 68 2.63 -7.02 -9.51
N GLN A 69 2.67 -5.79 -9.02
CA GLN A 69 2.01 -5.42 -7.78
C GLN A 69 0.51 -5.19 -7.97
N LEU A 70 -0.27 -5.55 -6.95
CA LEU A 70 -1.72 -5.37 -6.93
C LEU A 70 -2.12 -3.91 -6.62
N GLY A 71 -1.27 -3.21 -5.88
CA GLY A 71 -1.48 -1.82 -5.51
C GLY A 71 -0.16 -1.13 -5.16
N PHE A 72 -0.24 0.19 -5.03
CA PHE A 72 0.87 1.04 -4.63
C PHE A 72 0.37 2.33 -3.99
N THR A 73 0.89 2.61 -2.79
CA THR A 73 0.68 3.87 -2.08
C THR A 73 1.97 4.70 -2.10
N PRO A 74 2.05 5.77 -2.93
CA PRO A 74 3.16 6.70 -2.86
C PRO A 74 3.18 7.43 -1.50
N PRO A 75 4.37 7.58 -0.88
CA PRO A 75 4.48 8.32 0.37
C PRO A 75 4.15 9.80 0.14
N PHE A 76 3.70 10.49 1.20
CA PHE A 76 3.34 11.92 1.21
C PHE A 76 2.14 12.34 0.37
N LEU A 77 1.50 11.40 -0.33
CA LEU A 77 0.31 11.68 -1.11
C LEU A 77 -0.89 11.00 -0.45
N GLY A 78 -2.01 11.70 -0.34
CA GLY A 78 -3.29 11.11 0.04
C GLY A 78 -3.88 10.25 -1.08
N VAL A 79 -3.05 9.61 -1.91
CA VAL A 79 -3.54 8.82 -3.03
C VAL A 79 -2.82 7.49 -3.08
N ALA A 80 -3.57 6.46 -3.45
CA ALA A 80 -3.03 5.16 -3.79
C ALA A 80 -3.65 4.68 -5.10
N TYR A 81 -3.02 3.68 -5.71
CA TYR A 81 -3.47 3.08 -6.97
C TYR A 81 -3.57 1.58 -6.81
N VAL A 82 -4.61 0.98 -7.38
CA VAL A 82 -4.76 -0.47 -7.46
C VAL A 82 -4.90 -0.91 -8.91
N ASN A 83 -4.33 -2.06 -9.24
CA ASN A 83 -4.31 -2.62 -10.59
C ASN A 83 -5.39 -3.69 -10.74
N LYS A 84 -6.49 -3.35 -11.41
CA LYS A 84 -7.64 -4.26 -11.57
C LYS A 84 -7.27 -5.55 -12.30
N SER A 85 -6.55 -5.46 -13.42
CA SER A 85 -6.11 -6.63 -14.20
C SER A 85 -5.34 -7.64 -13.33
N ALA A 86 -4.36 -7.17 -12.57
CA ALA A 86 -3.57 -8.02 -11.68
C ALA A 86 -4.39 -8.58 -10.50
N ILE A 87 -5.34 -7.79 -9.98
CA ILE A 87 -6.26 -8.21 -8.92
C ILE A 87 -7.18 -9.35 -9.37
N ASP A 88 -7.76 -9.21 -10.55
CA ASP A 88 -8.63 -10.21 -11.16
C ASP A 88 -7.87 -11.53 -11.40
N GLU A 89 -6.62 -11.45 -11.89
CA GLU A 89 -5.74 -12.61 -12.08
C GLU A 89 -5.36 -13.29 -10.75
N ALA A 90 -5.11 -12.50 -9.70
CA ALA A 90 -4.80 -13.00 -8.37
C ALA A 90 -6.00 -13.61 -7.64
N GLY A 91 -7.22 -13.47 -8.16
CA GLY A 91 -8.44 -13.99 -7.56
C GLY A 91 -8.79 -13.32 -6.23
N VAL A 92 -8.45 -12.04 -6.07
CA VAL A 92 -8.81 -11.21 -4.90
C VAL A 92 -9.72 -10.07 -5.33
N THR A 93 -10.35 -9.39 -4.38
CA THR A 93 -11.28 -8.30 -4.68
C THR A 93 -10.56 -6.95 -4.66
N ILE A 94 -11.11 -5.99 -5.41
CA ILE A 94 -10.62 -4.61 -5.45
C ILE A 94 -10.76 -3.97 -4.07
N GLU A 95 -11.84 -4.27 -3.35
CA GLU A 95 -12.13 -3.75 -2.02
C GLU A 95 -11.05 -4.15 -1.01
N GLU A 96 -10.63 -5.42 -1.03
CA GLU A 96 -9.58 -5.92 -0.13
C GLU A 96 -8.25 -5.23 -0.37
N VAL A 97 -7.83 -5.09 -1.63
CA VAL A 97 -6.56 -4.42 -1.95
C VAL A 97 -6.68 -2.92 -1.68
N SER A 98 -7.83 -2.32 -1.95
CA SER A 98 -8.05 -0.91 -1.67
C SER A 98 -8.02 -0.61 -0.17
N ALA A 99 -8.54 -1.49 0.68
CA ALA A 99 -8.46 -1.35 2.14
C ALA A 99 -7.01 -1.41 2.64
N HIS A 100 -6.19 -2.30 2.08
CA HIS A 100 -4.76 -2.37 2.37
C HIS A 100 -4.04 -1.07 2.01
N GLU A 101 -4.21 -0.59 0.78
CA GLU A 101 -3.54 0.65 0.32
C GLU A 101 -4.06 1.90 1.04
N ALA A 102 -5.36 1.96 1.32
CA ALA A 102 -5.95 3.03 2.14
C ALA A 102 -5.30 3.07 3.53
N LYS A 103 -5.00 1.91 4.12
CA LYS A 103 -4.35 1.84 5.43
C LYS A 103 -2.95 2.47 5.39
N HIS A 104 -2.19 2.29 4.32
CA HIS A 104 -0.89 2.97 4.19
C HIS A 104 -0.99 4.51 4.16
N ILE A 105 -2.07 5.05 3.59
CA ILE A 105 -2.34 6.48 3.64
C ILE A 105 -2.64 6.93 5.09
N GLU A 106 -3.52 6.21 5.79
CA GLU A 106 -3.83 6.50 7.21
C GLU A 106 -2.57 6.46 8.08
N GLN A 107 -1.77 5.39 7.95
CA GLN A 107 -0.51 5.22 8.65
C GLN A 107 0.44 6.39 8.41
N PHE A 108 0.53 6.86 7.16
CA PHE A 108 1.34 8.02 6.84
C PHE A 108 0.84 9.29 7.53
N TRP A 109 -0.47 9.50 7.59
CA TRP A 109 -1.06 10.66 8.27
C TRP A 109 -0.91 10.61 9.79
N GLU A 110 -1.05 9.44 10.40
CA GLU A 110 -0.91 9.24 11.84
C GLU A 110 0.56 9.36 12.29
N LEU A 111 1.48 8.72 11.58
CA LEU A 111 2.90 8.66 11.96
C LEU A 111 3.71 9.86 11.46
N GLY A 112 3.24 10.56 10.43
CA GLY A 112 3.98 11.64 9.78
C GLY A 112 5.39 11.20 9.36
N PHE A 113 6.40 11.97 9.73
CA PHE A 113 7.80 11.63 9.40
C PHE A 113 8.32 10.38 10.10
N SER A 114 7.74 9.96 11.22
CA SER A 114 8.14 8.73 11.92
C SER A 114 7.87 7.49 11.08
N HIS A 115 6.94 7.56 10.11
CA HIS A 115 6.62 6.48 9.17
C HIS A 115 7.88 5.86 8.52
N PHE A 116 8.87 6.67 8.16
CA PHE A 116 10.10 6.19 7.50
C PHE A 116 11.05 5.41 8.43
N GLY A 117 10.87 5.51 9.74
CA GLY A 117 11.64 4.77 10.74
C GLY A 117 10.93 3.52 11.26
N VAL A 118 9.66 3.30 10.91
CA VAL A 118 8.90 2.14 11.34
C VAL A 118 9.32 0.91 10.54
N GLU A 119 9.51 -0.21 11.22
CA GLU A 119 9.86 -1.47 10.59
C GLU A 119 8.75 -1.97 9.65
N THR A 120 9.12 -2.46 8.47
CA THR A 120 8.20 -2.90 7.42
C THR A 120 7.15 -3.90 7.92
N TRP A 121 7.51 -4.83 8.80
CA TRP A 121 6.58 -5.84 9.31
C TRP A 121 5.39 -5.25 10.07
N LYS A 122 5.56 -4.06 10.67
CA LYS A 122 4.50 -3.36 11.40
C LYS A 122 3.53 -2.69 10.43
N LEU A 123 4.09 -1.92 9.48
CA LEU A 123 3.30 -1.19 8.48
C LEU A 123 2.50 -2.17 7.60
N GLU A 124 3.19 -3.13 6.99
CA GLU A 124 2.58 -4.15 6.13
C GLU A 124 1.67 -5.09 6.92
N GLY A 125 2.06 -5.47 8.13
CA GLY A 125 1.25 -6.36 8.97
C GLY A 125 -0.09 -5.74 9.37
N VAL A 126 -0.11 -4.45 9.71
CA VAL A 126 -1.34 -3.71 10.01
C VAL A 126 -2.20 -3.52 8.76
N ALA A 127 -1.58 -3.18 7.62
CA ALA A 127 -2.31 -3.06 6.36
C ALA A 127 -2.93 -4.40 5.90
N GLU A 128 -2.21 -5.52 6.04
CA GLU A 128 -2.73 -6.86 5.78
C GLU A 128 -3.82 -7.27 6.80
N TYR A 129 -3.70 -6.85 8.06
CA TYR A 129 -4.75 -7.10 9.06
C TYR A 129 -6.06 -6.40 8.70
N VAL A 130 -6.00 -5.12 8.28
CA VAL A 130 -7.16 -4.35 7.82
C VAL A 130 -7.78 -4.94 6.55
N ARG A 131 -6.94 -5.43 5.63
CA ARG A 131 -7.40 -6.21 4.47
C ARG A 131 -8.22 -7.44 4.86
N GLY A 132 -8.04 -7.97 6.07
CA GLY A 132 -8.82 -9.06 6.67
C GLY A 132 -8.39 -10.46 6.22
N LYS A 133 -7.44 -10.58 5.29
CA LYS A 133 -6.92 -11.86 4.84
C LYS A 133 -5.41 -11.80 4.57
N PRO A 134 -4.69 -12.91 4.76
CA PRO A 134 -3.27 -13.00 4.50
C PRO A 134 -2.98 -12.97 2.99
N THR A 135 -1.81 -12.46 2.61
CA THR A 135 -1.34 -12.49 1.21
C THR A 135 -1.11 -13.91 0.67
N ALA A 136 -0.69 -14.85 1.52
CA ALA A 136 -0.54 -16.27 1.19
C ALA A 136 -1.35 -17.14 2.17
N ASP A 137 -1.72 -18.36 1.76
CA ASP A 137 -2.51 -19.25 2.60
C ASP A 137 -1.82 -19.52 3.95
N LEU A 138 -2.57 -19.36 5.05
CA LEU A 138 -2.09 -19.55 6.41
C LEU A 138 -1.82 -21.01 6.75
N CYS A 139 -2.70 -21.89 6.29
CA CYS A 139 -2.81 -23.27 6.75
C CYS A 139 -2.06 -24.23 5.82
N GLN A 140 -2.05 -23.95 4.53
CA GLN A 140 -1.45 -24.74 3.47
C GLN A 140 -0.86 -23.80 2.40
N PRO A 141 0.25 -23.10 2.71
CA PRO A 141 0.97 -22.31 1.70
C PRO A 141 1.41 -23.22 0.53
N LYS A 142 1.45 -22.65 -0.68
CA LYS A 142 1.96 -23.37 -1.86
C LYS A 142 3.44 -23.70 -1.68
N GLU A 143 3.89 -24.85 -2.21
CA GLU A 143 5.29 -25.27 -2.11
C GLU A 143 6.25 -24.31 -2.81
N ASP A 144 5.80 -23.65 -3.88
CA ASP A 144 6.54 -22.67 -4.68
C ASP A 144 6.19 -21.21 -4.34
N GLU A 145 5.55 -20.97 -3.18
CA GLU A 145 5.18 -19.63 -2.74
C GLU A 145 6.41 -18.73 -2.57
N SER A 146 6.34 -17.50 -3.09
CA SER A 146 7.49 -16.59 -3.04
C SER A 146 7.80 -16.15 -1.61
N ILE A 147 9.09 -15.97 -1.30
CA ILE A 147 9.56 -15.53 0.03
C ILE A 147 8.87 -14.23 0.45
N ASN A 148 8.66 -13.29 -0.50
CA ASN A 148 7.96 -12.04 -0.20
C ASN A 148 6.52 -12.30 0.25
N ARG A 149 5.77 -13.16 -0.45
CA ARG A 149 4.38 -13.47 -0.07
C ARG A 149 4.30 -14.19 1.28
N LEU A 150 5.27 -15.06 1.58
CA LEU A 150 5.40 -15.70 2.89
C LEU A 150 5.72 -14.70 4.00
N ASN A 151 6.55 -13.68 3.74
CA ASN A 151 6.85 -12.63 4.70
C ASN A 151 5.60 -11.81 5.06
N TYR A 152 4.82 -11.39 4.06
CA TYR A 152 3.58 -10.63 4.30
C TYR A 152 2.55 -11.44 5.06
N ARG A 153 2.44 -12.76 4.77
CA ARG A 153 1.63 -13.68 5.59
C ARG A 153 2.14 -13.73 7.03
N ASP A 154 3.44 -13.81 7.25
CA ASP A 154 4.01 -13.84 8.59
C ASP A 154 3.78 -12.52 9.34
N TYR A 155 3.83 -11.37 8.67
CA TYR A 155 3.47 -10.06 9.23
C TYR A 155 2.00 -10.00 9.65
N PHE A 156 1.10 -10.48 8.80
CA PHE A 156 -0.33 -10.65 9.12
C PHE A 156 -0.52 -11.51 10.38
N ILE A 157 0.20 -12.64 10.48
CA ILE A 157 0.14 -13.54 11.65
C ILE A 157 0.55 -12.79 12.92
N VAL A 158 1.67 -12.06 12.89
CA VAL A 158 2.15 -11.33 14.07
C VAL A 158 1.16 -10.27 14.50
N VAL A 159 0.72 -9.40 13.58
CA VAL A 159 -0.19 -8.31 13.91
C VAL A 159 -1.54 -8.85 14.38
N THR A 160 -2.07 -9.90 13.74
CA THR A 160 -3.27 -10.60 14.21
C THR A 160 -3.13 -11.05 15.65
N TYR A 161 -2.00 -11.67 16.02
CA TYR A 161 -1.76 -12.10 17.40
C TYR A 161 -1.66 -10.91 18.37
N LEU A 162 -0.93 -9.85 18.00
CA LEU A 162 -0.77 -8.66 18.85
C LEU A 162 -2.12 -7.98 19.13
N ILE A 163 -2.97 -7.85 18.12
CA ILE A 163 -4.29 -7.23 18.25
C ILE A 163 -5.25 -8.17 18.99
N GLU A 164 -5.47 -9.39 18.47
CA GLU A 164 -6.57 -10.24 18.93
C GLU A 164 -6.26 -10.98 20.24
N LYS A 165 -4.99 -11.30 20.48
CA LYS A 165 -4.57 -12.02 21.69
C LYS A 165 -3.97 -11.12 22.75
N GLN A 166 -3.12 -10.17 22.37
CA GLN A 166 -2.49 -9.25 23.33
C GLN A 166 -3.28 -7.96 23.56
N GLY A 167 -4.27 -7.65 22.71
CA GLY A 167 -5.10 -6.46 22.85
C GLY A 167 -4.36 -5.17 22.60
N LEU A 168 -3.26 -5.20 21.83
CA LEU A 168 -2.49 -4.02 21.52
C LEU A 168 -3.22 -3.13 20.52
N THR A 169 -3.14 -1.82 20.74
CA THR A 169 -3.54 -0.82 19.74
C THR A 169 -2.49 -0.72 18.63
N GLU A 170 -2.86 -0.10 17.51
CA GLU A 170 -1.96 0.16 16.40
C GLU A 170 -0.74 1.00 16.83
N GLU A 171 -0.94 2.06 17.63
CA GLU A 171 0.15 2.87 18.21
C GLU A 171 1.13 2.01 19.02
N GLN A 172 0.62 1.10 19.86
CA GLN A 172 1.44 0.19 20.66
C GLN A 172 2.22 -0.81 19.81
N ILE A 173 1.65 -1.23 18.67
CA ILE A 173 2.35 -2.10 17.71
C ILE A 173 3.54 -1.37 17.09
N TYR A 174 3.40 -0.08 16.77
CA TYR A 174 4.51 0.72 16.22
C TYR A 174 5.67 0.88 17.20
N GLU A 175 5.37 0.96 18.50
CA GLU A 175 6.36 1.08 19.57
C GLU A 175 6.96 -0.27 20.01
N THR A 176 6.35 -1.39 19.65
CA THR A 176 6.80 -2.73 20.07
C THR A 176 8.18 -3.05 19.49
N SER A 177 9.14 -3.44 20.33
CA SER A 177 10.51 -3.78 19.88
C SER A 177 10.68 -5.23 19.42
N GLU A 178 9.74 -6.11 19.76
CA GLU A 178 9.85 -7.54 19.48
C GLU A 178 9.02 -7.94 18.26
N TYR A 179 9.56 -8.87 17.47
CA TYR A 179 8.83 -9.54 16.40
C TYR A 179 8.49 -10.98 16.83
N PRO A 180 7.35 -11.23 17.51
CA PRO A 180 7.07 -12.49 18.21
C PRO A 180 6.53 -13.59 17.29
N ILE A 181 7.13 -13.78 16.11
CA ILE A 181 6.59 -14.65 15.06
C ILE A 181 6.39 -16.11 15.50
N GLU A 182 7.31 -16.67 16.28
CA GLU A 182 7.23 -18.07 16.73
C GLU A 182 6.03 -18.32 17.64
N THR A 183 5.74 -17.37 18.55
CA THR A 183 4.58 -17.43 19.44
C THR A 183 3.29 -17.15 18.67
N ALA A 184 3.30 -16.13 17.81
CA ALA A 184 2.17 -15.72 17.00
C ALA A 184 1.72 -16.85 16.05
N LYS A 185 2.64 -17.47 15.31
CA LYS A 185 2.33 -18.61 14.42
C LYS A 185 1.64 -19.73 15.16
N LYS A 186 2.17 -20.16 16.31
CA LYS A 186 1.54 -21.23 17.10
C LYS A 186 0.13 -20.86 17.51
N TRP A 187 -0.11 -19.64 17.97
CA TRP A 187 -1.44 -19.22 18.40
C TRP A 187 -2.41 -19.07 17.21
N VAL A 188 -2.04 -18.32 16.17
CA VAL A 188 -2.90 -18.04 15.01
C VAL A 188 -3.27 -19.32 14.27
N LEU A 189 -2.30 -20.19 13.96
CA LEU A 189 -2.60 -21.44 13.25
C LEU A 189 -3.49 -22.37 14.08
N ASN A 190 -3.30 -22.41 15.40
CA ASN A 190 -4.19 -23.20 16.27
C ASN A 190 -5.63 -22.67 16.29
N ASN A 191 -5.85 -21.36 16.17
CA ASN A 191 -7.19 -20.78 16.21
C ASN A 191 -7.87 -20.72 14.83
N ARG A 192 -7.10 -20.54 13.75
CA ARG A 192 -7.63 -20.31 12.40
C ARG A 192 -7.54 -21.52 11.48
N CYS A 193 -6.57 -22.42 11.68
CA CYS A 193 -6.33 -23.56 10.80
C CYS A 193 -6.78 -24.91 11.37
N LYS A 194 -7.08 -24.97 12.67
CA LYS A 194 -7.73 -26.16 13.23
C LYS A 194 -9.18 -26.18 12.77
N LYS A 195 -9.46 -27.11 11.84
CA LYS A 195 -10.81 -27.51 11.44
C LYS A 195 -11.69 -27.76 12.67
N ILE A 196 -12.91 -27.21 12.65
CA ILE A 196 -14.08 -27.88 13.24
C ILE A 196 -14.28 -29.20 12.50
#